data_AF-A0A975Z8S8-F1
#
_entry.id   AF-A0A975Z8S8-F1
#
_cell.length_a   1.000
_cell.length_b   1.000
_cell.length_c   1.000
_cell.angle_alpha   90.00
_cell.angle_beta   90.00
_cell.angle_gamma   90.00
#
_symmetry.space_group_name_H-M   'P 1'
#
loop_
_entity.id
_entity.type
_entity.pdbx_description
1 polymer ?
#
loop_
_entity_poly.entity_id
_entity_poly.type
_entity_poly.pdbx_seq_one_letter_code
_entity_poly.pdbx_strand_id
1 'polypeptide(L)'
;MQCNALVRSVYEACFRGLWVNYAAEEHQLVGMRQGVSPKFETIVKQLHRAPGAAPSGVFAQSKALAWDALCDYSHGGGRQLARWQNEEEIGPSHPDHEIPGLLRLLVHFASASSLGMHDAADSVGTLKSEILDELQKALALIERSTSVTSRPHGTG
;
A
#
# COMPACT_ATOMS: atom_id res chain seq x y z
N MET A 1 -12.57 -4.57 -14.36
CA MET A 1 -11.30 -3.82 -14.41
C MET A 1 -10.35 -4.33 -13.33
N GLN A 2 -9.11 -4.69 -13.67
CA GLN A 2 -8.10 -5.25 -12.75
C GLN A 2 -7.49 -4.18 -11.81
N CYS A 3 -8.28 -3.23 -11.30
CA CYS A 3 -7.79 -2.09 -10.51
C CYS A 3 -6.92 -2.52 -9.32
N ASN A 4 -7.21 -3.69 -8.73
CA ASN A 4 -6.43 -4.29 -7.65
C ASN A 4 -4.95 -4.54 -8.01
N ALA A 5 -4.64 -4.87 -9.26
CA ALA A 5 -3.26 -5.14 -9.68
C ALA A 5 -2.38 -3.88 -9.62
N LEU A 6 -2.97 -2.70 -9.82
CA LEU A 6 -2.29 -1.40 -9.73
C LEU A 6 -2.13 -0.91 -8.29
N VAL A 7 -2.99 -1.34 -7.36
CA VAL A 7 -2.88 -0.93 -5.94
C VAL A 7 -1.54 -1.34 -5.37
N ARG A 8 -1.02 -2.49 -5.79
CA ARG A 8 0.28 -2.97 -5.34
C ARG A 8 1.43 -2.03 -5.68
N SER A 9 1.49 -1.55 -6.92
CA SER A 9 2.59 -0.68 -7.36
C SER A 9 2.55 0.68 -6.66
N VAL A 10 1.35 1.23 -6.44
CA VAL A 10 1.18 2.50 -5.72
C VAL A 10 1.49 2.36 -4.24
N TYR A 11 1.05 1.26 -3.60
CA TYR A 11 1.41 0.92 -2.22
C TYR A 11 2.93 0.85 -2.03
N GLU A 12 3.60 0.17 -2.96
CA GLU A 12 5.04 0.02 -2.99
C GLU A 12 5.79 1.34 -3.24
N ALA A 13 5.26 2.21 -4.10
CA ALA A 13 5.81 3.55 -4.34
C ALA A 13 5.71 4.41 -3.08
N CYS A 14 4.58 4.34 -2.36
CA CYS A 14 4.35 5.07 -1.13
C CYS A 14 5.39 4.74 -0.06
N PHE A 15 5.65 3.45 0.16
CA PHE A 15 6.67 3.00 1.11
C PHE A 15 8.09 3.40 0.69
N ARG A 16 8.38 3.45 -0.61
CA ARG A 16 9.68 3.96 -1.10
C ARG A 16 9.83 5.45 -0.86
N GLY A 17 8.78 6.24 -1.10
CA GLY A 17 8.76 7.67 -0.79
C GLY A 17 8.98 7.93 0.69
N LEU A 18 8.29 7.19 1.57
CA LEU A 18 8.54 7.23 3.01
C LEU A 18 9.98 6.87 3.36
N TRP A 19 10.49 5.79 2.80
CA TRP A 19 11.83 5.32 3.10
C TRP A 19 12.88 6.37 2.75
N VAL A 20 12.76 7.03 1.59
CA VAL A 20 13.64 8.13 1.19
C VAL A 20 13.67 9.25 2.24
N ASN A 21 12.54 9.58 2.87
CA ASN A 21 12.44 10.71 3.79
C ASN A 21 12.81 10.40 5.24
N TYR A 22 12.64 9.15 5.67
CA TYR A 22 12.77 8.78 7.09
C TYR A 22 13.97 7.87 7.38
N ALA A 23 14.45 7.11 6.40
CA ALA A 23 15.29 5.96 6.68
C ALA A 23 16.45 5.73 5.70
N ALA A 24 16.36 6.26 4.48
CA ALA A 24 17.38 6.09 3.47
C ALA A 24 18.65 6.86 3.82
N GLU A 25 19.79 6.22 3.62
CA GLU A 25 21.10 6.87 3.68
C GLU A 25 21.48 7.44 2.31
N GLU A 26 22.33 8.47 2.28
CA GLU A 26 22.74 9.17 1.05
C GLU A 26 23.25 8.21 -0.04
N HIS A 27 24.07 7.22 0.34
CA HIS A 27 24.60 6.23 -0.59
C HIS A 27 23.50 5.36 -1.23
N GLN A 28 22.40 5.12 -0.51
CA GLN A 28 21.25 4.36 -1.00
C GLN A 28 20.39 5.19 -1.96
N LEU A 29 20.33 6.51 -1.76
CA LEU A 29 19.67 7.45 -2.67
C LEU A 29 20.40 7.52 -4.02
N VAL A 30 21.73 7.49 -4.02
CA VAL A 30 22.53 7.39 -5.25
C VAL A 30 22.18 6.11 -6.01
N GLY A 31 22.12 4.97 -5.32
CA GLY A 31 21.69 3.70 -5.92
C GLY A 31 20.27 3.77 -6.50
N MET A 32 19.34 4.40 -5.78
CA MET A 32 17.95 4.55 -6.24
C MET A 32 17.84 5.38 -7.52
N ARG A 33 18.64 6.45 -7.67
CA ARG A 33 18.73 7.24 -8.92
C ARG A 33 19.23 6.42 -10.10
N GLN A 34 19.96 5.33 -9.84
CA GLN A 34 20.43 4.37 -10.84
C GLN A 34 19.47 3.18 -11.03
N GLY A 35 18.28 3.23 -10.43
CA GLY A 35 17.27 2.17 -10.51
C GLY A 35 17.45 1.04 -9.48
N VAL A 36 18.38 1.19 -8.53
CA VAL A 36 18.62 0.19 -7.47
C VAL A 36 17.89 0.59 -6.20
N SER A 37 16.82 -0.13 -5.87
CA SER A 37 16.05 0.08 -4.64
C SER A 37 16.19 -1.13 -3.71
N PRO A 38 16.23 -0.95 -2.37
CA PRO A 38 16.17 -2.07 -1.46
C PRO A 38 14.88 -2.89 -1.64
N LYS A 39 14.92 -4.14 -1.20
CA LYS A 39 13.72 -4.99 -1.14
C LYS A 39 12.67 -4.33 -0.25
N PHE A 40 11.40 -4.54 -0.57
CA PHE A 40 10.29 -3.97 0.20
C PHE A 40 10.34 -4.37 1.68
N GLU A 41 10.69 -5.62 1.99
CA GLU A 41 10.92 -6.08 3.37
C GLU A 41 11.95 -5.24 4.12
N THR A 42 13.03 -4.87 3.43
CA THR A 42 14.10 -4.05 3.99
C THR A 42 13.60 -2.64 4.25
N ILE A 43 12.87 -2.05 3.30
CA ILE A 43 12.23 -0.74 3.44
C ILE A 43 11.32 -0.70 4.68
N VAL A 44 10.43 -1.68 4.83
CA VAL A 44 9.51 -1.75 5.99
C VAL A 44 10.27 -1.85 7.31
N LYS A 45 11.34 -2.68 7.36
CA LYS A 45 12.18 -2.82 8.56
C LYS A 45 12.92 -1.53 8.91
N GLN A 46 13.44 -0.82 7.90
CA GLN A 46 14.15 0.44 8.10
C GLN A 46 13.18 1.54 8.56
N LEU A 47 12.01 1.66 7.94
CA LEU A 47 10.95 2.58 8.36
C LEU A 47 10.47 2.32 9.79
N HIS A 48 10.35 1.06 10.19
CA HIS A 48 9.98 0.71 11.56
C HIS A 48 11.02 1.16 12.61
N ARG A 49 12.29 1.31 12.21
CA ARG A 49 13.39 1.73 13.09
C ARG A 49 13.70 3.23 13.01
N ALA A 50 13.12 3.94 12.03
CA ALA A 50 13.43 5.33 11.77
C ALA A 50 12.85 6.25 12.86
N PRO A 51 13.66 7.15 13.45
CA PRO A 51 13.17 8.15 14.40
C PRO A 51 12.16 9.10 13.72
N GLY A 52 11.02 9.32 14.35
CA GLY A 52 9.97 10.22 13.82
C GLY A 52 9.10 9.62 12.71
N ALA A 53 9.32 8.36 12.35
CA ALA A 53 8.32 7.60 11.59
C ALA A 53 7.12 7.33 12.51
N ALA A 54 5.89 7.31 11.97
CA ALA A 54 4.60 7.22 12.67
C ALA A 54 4.54 6.20 13.84
N PRO A 55 3.52 6.27 14.73
CA PRO A 55 3.41 5.46 15.95
C PRO A 55 3.88 4.02 15.76
N SER A 56 4.68 3.52 16.71
CA SER A 56 5.41 2.25 16.59
C SER A 56 4.53 1.14 16.04
N GLY A 57 4.85 0.64 14.84
CA GLY A 57 4.19 -0.54 14.25
C GLY A 57 3.28 -0.27 13.05
N VAL A 58 2.94 0.98 12.73
CA VAL A 58 1.99 1.29 11.63
C VAL A 58 2.39 0.67 10.28
N PHE A 59 3.68 0.67 9.93
CA PHE A 59 4.18 0.12 8.66
C PHE A 59 4.13 -1.41 8.64
N ALA A 60 4.41 -2.04 9.78
CA ALA A 60 4.36 -3.48 9.93
C ALA A 60 2.90 -3.97 9.89
N GLN A 61 2.00 -3.27 10.57
CA GLN A 61 0.56 -3.51 10.54
C GLN A 61 -0.01 -3.35 9.13
N SER A 62 0.32 -2.25 8.45
CA SER A 62 -0.09 -2.01 7.06
C SER A 62 0.33 -3.16 6.14
N LYS A 63 1.60 -3.60 6.24
CA LYS A 63 2.07 -4.77 5.49
C LYS A 63 1.27 -6.03 5.85
N ALA A 64 1.09 -6.32 7.13
CA ALA A 64 0.38 -7.52 7.58
C ALA A 64 -1.07 -7.57 7.08
N LEU A 65 -1.74 -6.42 6.98
CA LEU A 65 -3.12 -6.35 6.52
C LEU A 65 -3.27 -6.45 4.99
N ALA A 66 -2.35 -5.85 4.23
CA ALA A 66 -2.54 -5.64 2.79
C ALA A 66 -1.67 -6.52 1.89
N TRP A 67 -0.47 -6.91 2.34
CA TRP A 67 0.59 -7.40 1.45
C TRP A 67 0.20 -8.65 0.65
N ASP A 68 -0.31 -9.68 1.33
CA ASP A 68 -0.62 -10.96 0.71
C ASP A 68 -1.78 -10.83 -0.29
N ALA A 69 -2.81 -10.06 0.07
CA ALA A 69 -3.92 -9.78 -0.83
C ALA A 69 -3.45 -9.01 -2.09
N LEU A 70 -2.59 -8.01 -1.91
CA LEU A 70 -2.02 -7.27 -3.04
C LEU A 70 -1.12 -8.15 -3.91
N CYS A 71 -0.34 -9.06 -3.32
CA CYS A 71 0.45 -10.05 -4.07
C CYS A 71 -0.45 -10.99 -4.88
N ASP A 72 -1.52 -11.51 -4.28
CA ASP A 72 -2.48 -12.36 -4.99
C ASP A 72 -3.10 -11.63 -6.19
N TYR A 73 -3.44 -10.35 -6.05
CA TYR A 73 -4.04 -9.57 -7.15
C TYR A 73 -3.05 -9.13 -8.23
N SER A 74 -1.75 -9.09 -7.96
CA SER A 74 -0.74 -8.67 -8.93
C SER A 74 -0.06 -9.84 -9.64
N HIS A 75 -0.05 -11.04 -9.04
CA HIS A 75 0.67 -12.21 -9.55
C HIS A 75 -0.23 -13.35 -10.03
N GLY A 76 -1.54 -13.14 -10.18
CA GLY A 76 -2.46 -14.22 -10.58
C GLY A 76 -2.75 -15.22 -9.46
N GLY A 77 -2.63 -14.79 -8.20
CA GLY A 77 -2.88 -15.64 -7.03
C GLY A 77 -4.35 -15.98 -6.82
N GLY A 78 -4.62 -16.77 -5.78
CA GLY A 78 -5.94 -17.38 -5.55
C GLY A 78 -7.08 -16.36 -5.48
N ARG A 79 -6.89 -15.21 -4.82
CA ARG A 79 -7.91 -14.15 -4.77
C ARG A 79 -8.21 -13.53 -6.13
N GLN A 80 -7.21 -13.44 -7.01
CA GLN A 80 -7.43 -12.96 -8.37
C GLN A 80 -8.21 -13.99 -9.18
N LEU A 81 -7.80 -15.26 -9.12
CA LEU A 81 -8.47 -16.36 -9.83
C LEU A 81 -9.92 -16.55 -9.37
N ALA A 82 -10.20 -16.45 -8.07
CA ALA A 82 -11.55 -16.52 -7.53
C ALA A 82 -12.49 -15.46 -8.12
N ARG A 83 -11.95 -14.29 -8.53
CA ARG A 83 -12.70 -13.22 -9.19
C ARG A 83 -12.85 -13.39 -10.70
N TRP A 84 -12.43 -14.53 -11.23
CA TRP A 84 -12.70 -14.97 -12.61
C TRP A 84 -13.71 -16.11 -12.67
N GLN A 85 -14.21 -16.54 -11.51
CA GLN A 85 -15.18 -17.61 -11.40
C GLN A 85 -16.53 -17.00 -11.00
N ASN A 86 -17.56 -17.28 -11.77
CA ASN A 86 -18.95 -17.10 -11.35
C ASN A 86 -19.70 -18.44 -11.51
N GLU A 87 -20.93 -18.53 -11.02
CA GLU A 87 -21.69 -19.81 -10.99
C GLU A 87 -21.98 -20.37 -12.39
N GLU A 88 -21.97 -19.51 -13.41
CA GLU A 88 -22.44 -19.83 -14.77
C GLU A 88 -21.31 -19.93 -15.80
N GLU A 89 -20.20 -19.22 -15.60
CA GLU A 89 -19.09 -19.10 -16.55
C GLU A 89 -17.75 -18.72 -15.89
N ILE A 90 -16.67 -18.88 -16.67
CA ILE A 90 -15.36 -18.29 -16.37
C ILE A 90 -15.32 -16.90 -17.03
N GLY A 91 -15.43 -15.86 -16.22
CA GLY A 91 -15.49 -14.47 -16.67
C GLY A 91 -15.23 -13.49 -15.52
N PRO A 92 -14.96 -12.20 -15.82
CA PRO A 92 -14.72 -11.19 -14.78
C PRO A 92 -15.88 -11.10 -13.78
N SER A 93 -15.62 -11.44 -12.52
CA SER A 93 -16.59 -11.53 -11.42
C SER A 93 -16.08 -10.73 -10.21
N HIS A 94 -15.90 -9.42 -10.40
CA HIS A 94 -15.53 -8.50 -9.33
C HIS A 94 -16.69 -7.54 -9.07
N PRO A 95 -17.06 -7.28 -7.80
CA PRO A 95 -18.17 -6.41 -7.52
C PRO A 95 -17.81 -4.95 -7.82
N ASP A 96 -18.63 -4.26 -8.62
CA ASP A 96 -18.42 -2.85 -8.94
C ASP A 96 -18.43 -1.95 -7.70
N HIS A 97 -19.17 -2.34 -6.64
CA HIS A 97 -19.25 -1.58 -5.40
C HIS A 97 -17.91 -1.49 -4.64
N GLU A 98 -16.93 -2.33 -4.97
CA GLU A 98 -15.59 -2.26 -4.38
C GLU A 98 -14.70 -1.20 -5.04
N ILE A 99 -14.98 -0.84 -6.30
CA ILE A 99 -14.16 0.10 -7.09
C ILE A 99 -13.99 1.46 -6.38
N PRO A 100 -15.05 2.10 -5.83
CA PRO A 100 -14.88 3.37 -5.12
C PRO A 100 -13.96 3.26 -3.89
N GLY A 101 -13.98 2.13 -3.18
CA GLY A 101 -13.09 1.88 -2.04
C GLY A 101 -11.64 1.79 -2.48
N LEU A 102 -11.38 1.05 -3.56
CA LEU A 102 -10.04 0.91 -4.15
C LEU A 102 -9.50 2.24 -4.68
N LEU A 103 -10.33 3.04 -5.35
CA LEU A 103 -9.93 4.36 -5.84
C LEU A 103 -9.57 5.31 -4.70
N ARG A 104 -10.36 5.33 -3.61
CA ARG A 104 -10.04 6.12 -2.42
C ARG A 104 -8.71 5.69 -1.80
N LEU A 105 -8.48 4.37 -1.69
CA LEU A 105 -7.21 3.85 -1.19
C LEU A 105 -6.02 4.26 -2.06
N LEU A 106 -6.17 4.16 -3.39
CA LEU A 106 -5.16 4.60 -4.36
C LEU A 106 -4.83 6.08 -4.22
N VAL A 107 -5.84 6.94 -4.06
CA VAL A 107 -5.64 8.38 -3.88
C VAL A 107 -4.78 8.65 -2.64
N HIS A 108 -5.06 8.02 -1.51
CA HIS A 108 -4.26 8.21 -0.29
C HIS A 108 -2.80 7.76 -0.47
N PHE A 109 -2.56 6.59 -1.07
CA PHE A 109 -1.18 6.15 -1.33
C PHE A 109 -0.46 7.02 -2.36
N ALA A 110 -1.16 7.47 -3.40
CA ALA A 110 -0.60 8.35 -4.42
C ALA A 110 -0.22 9.71 -3.82
N SER A 111 -1.12 10.33 -3.05
CA SER A 111 -0.86 11.58 -2.33
C SER A 111 0.35 11.45 -1.40
N ALA A 112 0.39 10.41 -0.57
CA ALA A 112 1.52 10.15 0.31
C ALA A 112 2.84 9.94 -0.46
N SER A 113 2.79 9.25 -1.61
CA SER A 113 3.96 9.06 -2.49
C SER A 113 4.45 10.38 -3.06
N SER A 114 3.54 11.19 -3.62
CA SER A 114 3.85 12.48 -4.24
C SER A 114 4.42 13.47 -3.22
N LEU A 115 3.82 13.55 -2.03
CA LEU A 115 4.32 14.37 -0.92
C LEU A 115 5.71 13.93 -0.47
N GLY A 116 5.94 12.61 -0.36
CA GLY A 116 7.26 12.08 -0.03
C GLY A 116 8.32 12.41 -1.08
N MET A 117 7.98 12.29 -2.36
CA MET A 117 8.92 12.65 -3.44
C MET A 117 9.23 14.15 -3.47
N HIS A 118 8.25 15.00 -3.17
CA HIS A 118 8.42 16.44 -3.08
C HIS A 118 9.32 16.84 -1.89
N ASP A 119 9.06 16.27 -0.70
CA ASP A 119 9.86 16.54 0.51
C ASP A 119 11.34 16.13 0.31
N ALA A 120 11.56 15.01 -0.38
CA ALA A 120 12.89 14.54 -0.73
C ALA A 120 13.62 15.42 -1.75
N ALA A 121 12.88 16.15 -2.59
CA ALA A 121 13.46 17.07 -3.59
C ALA A 121 13.80 18.43 -3.00
N ASP A 122 12.98 18.93 -2.07
CA ASP A 122 13.07 20.31 -1.57
C ASP A 122 14.01 20.51 -0.38
N SER A 123 14.55 19.45 0.24
CA SER A 123 15.49 19.52 1.37
C SER A 123 14.96 20.20 2.66
N VAL A 124 13.71 20.67 2.69
CA VAL A 124 13.13 21.43 3.83
C VAL A 124 12.42 20.55 4.86
N GLY A 125 12.09 19.27 4.56
CA GLY A 125 11.59 18.31 5.55
C GLY A 125 10.24 18.67 6.19
N THR A 126 9.39 19.39 5.48
CA THR A 126 8.18 20.07 6.00
C THR A 126 6.92 19.21 5.91
N LEU A 127 6.86 18.21 5.01
CA LEU A 127 5.62 17.49 4.67
C LEU A 127 5.42 16.16 5.43
N LYS A 128 6.25 15.91 6.44
CA LYS A 128 6.31 14.64 7.18
C LYS A 128 4.97 14.22 7.79
N SER A 129 4.28 15.16 8.44
CA SER A 129 2.99 14.92 9.11
C SER A 129 1.87 14.60 8.12
N GLU A 130 1.85 15.25 6.96
CA GLU A 130 0.84 15.06 5.91
C GLU A 130 0.95 13.68 5.26
N ILE A 131 2.17 13.20 5.03
CA ILE A 131 2.40 11.84 4.50
C ILE A 131 1.86 10.78 5.48
N LEU A 132 2.08 10.98 6.78
CA LEU A 132 1.60 10.05 7.81
C LEU A 132 0.07 10.06 7.94
N ASP A 133 -0.55 11.23 7.83
CA ASP A 133 -2.01 11.38 7.85
C ASP A 133 -2.67 10.62 6.67
N GLU A 134 -2.13 10.76 5.46
CA GLU A 134 -2.62 10.03 4.29
C GLU A 134 -2.49 8.51 4.44
N LEU A 135 -1.40 8.03 5.06
CA LEU A 135 -1.23 6.61 5.36
C LEU A 135 -2.22 6.10 6.41
N GLN A 136 -2.53 6.89 7.43
CA GLN A 136 -3.51 6.53 8.44
C GLN A 136 -4.91 6.44 7.84
N LYS A 137 -5.27 7.37 6.94
CA LYS A 137 -6.53 7.30 6.18
C LYS A 137 -6.60 6.05 5.31
N ALA A 138 -5.51 5.70 4.62
CA ALA A 138 -5.41 4.47 3.83
C ALA A 138 -5.61 3.21 4.70
N LEU A 139 -4.96 3.16 5.87
CA LEU A 139 -5.09 2.05 6.82
C LEU A 139 -6.50 1.88 7.34
N ALA A 140 -7.16 2.98 7.73
CA ALA A 140 -8.54 2.95 8.19
C ALA A 140 -9.51 2.38 7.12
N LEU A 141 -9.22 2.61 5.83
CA LEU A 141 -10.00 2.02 4.74
C LEU A 141 -9.75 0.50 4.59
N ILE A 142 -8.50 0.05 4.77
CA ILE A 142 -8.13 -1.38 4.72
C ILE A 142 -8.74 -2.15 5.90
N GLU A 143 -8.72 -1.58 7.10
CA GLU A 143 -9.34 -2.21 8.28
C GLU A 143 -10.86 -2.35 8.12
N ARG A 144 -11.52 -1.34 7.55
CA ARG A 144 -12.95 -1.41 7.25
C ARG A 144 -13.27 -2.51 6.23
N SER A 145 -12.48 -2.66 5.18
CA SER A 145 -12.74 -3.70 4.16
C SER A 145 -12.50 -5.11 4.68
N THR A 146 -11.48 -5.32 5.53
CA THR A 146 -11.18 -6.62 6.16
C THR A 146 -12.19 -7.01 7.25
N SER A 147 -12.78 -6.04 7.96
CA SER A 147 -13.83 -6.29 8.96
C SER A 147 -15.18 -6.71 8.39
N VAL A 148 -15.47 -6.36 7.13
CA VAL A 148 -16.72 -6.77 6.45
C VAL A 148 -16.65 -8.22 5.99
N THR A 149 -15.46 -8.72 5.65
CA THR A 149 -15.25 -10.11 5.18
C THR A 149 -15.27 -11.17 6.28
N SER A 150 -15.35 -10.80 7.56
CA SER A 150 -15.32 -11.73 8.70
C SER A 150 -16.69 -12.09 9.29
N ARG A 151 -17.82 -11.69 8.68
CA ARG A 151 -19.13 -12.21 9.08
C ARG A 151 -19.27 -13.67 8.61
N PRO A 152 -19.43 -14.65 9.52
CA PRO A 152 -19.73 -16.00 9.11
C PRO A 152 -21.09 -16.00 8.41
N HIS A 153 -21.19 -16.67 7.26
CA HIS A 153 -22.48 -17.02 6.67
C HIS A 153 -23.27 -17.80 7.72
N GLY A 154 -24.27 -17.13 8.30
CA GLY A 154 -25.26 -17.78 9.15
C GLY A 154 -25.99 -18.81 8.31
N THR A 155 -25.82 -20.07 8.67
CA THR A 155 -26.70 -21.17 8.27
C THR A 155 -28.12 -20.84 8.74
N GLY A 156 -28.98 -20.49 7.78
CA GLY A 156 -30.43 -20.53 7.92
C GLY A 156 -30.99 -21.72 7.17
#